data_AF-A0A5R2N1Z3-F1
#
_entry.id   AF-A0A5R2N1Z3-F1
#
_cell.length_a   1.000
_cell.length_b   1.000
_cell.length_c   1.000
_cell.angle_alpha   90.00
_cell.angle_beta   90.00
_cell.angle_gamma   90.00
#
_symmetry.space_group_name_H-M   'P 1'
#
loop_
_entity.id
_entity.type
_entity.pdbx_description
1 polymer ?
#
loop_
_entity_poly.entity_id
_entity_poly.type
_entity_poly.pdbx_seq_one_letter_code
_entity_poly.pdbx_strand_id
1 'polypeptide(L)'
;MFWTSLSMGALAVAELVALLILARLLSPNEFGLYSAALIVIKFSAIFQGLGITPAIVQRPVLDERHLRVGFTLSCLLGLAVSALVWAMAPAIAGLLRLADLAPVVRAICFVFLFQGASMVALAAAQRALRFRWLALVDASAFALGYVVAG
;
A
#
# COMPACT_ATOMS: atom_id res chain seq x y z
N MET A 1 0.62 -9.78 20.29
CA MET A 1 1.47 -10.67 19.48
C MET A 1 0.67 -11.80 18.83
N PHE A 2 -0.04 -12.66 19.58
CA PHE A 2 -0.85 -13.74 18.95
C PHE A 2 -1.89 -13.22 17.93
N TRP A 3 -2.66 -12.19 18.30
CA TRP A 3 -3.67 -11.58 17.41
C TRP A 3 -3.10 -10.95 16.14
N THR A 4 -1.97 -10.27 16.23
CA THR A 4 -1.29 -9.67 15.06
C THR A 4 -0.77 -10.76 14.13
N SER A 5 -0.11 -11.78 14.68
CA SER A 5 0.38 -12.92 13.90
C SER A 5 -0.75 -13.68 13.22
N LEU A 6 -1.87 -13.88 13.92
CA LEU A 6 -3.07 -14.50 13.36
C LEU A 6 -3.66 -13.66 12.22
N SER A 7 -3.78 -12.33 12.41
CA SER A 7 -4.30 -11.44 11.36
C SER A 7 -3.39 -11.39 10.13
N MET A 8 -2.07 -11.31 10.33
CA MET A 8 -1.11 -11.31 9.22
C MET A 8 -1.11 -12.64 8.47
N GLY A 9 -1.22 -13.75 9.20
CA GLY A 9 -1.36 -15.08 8.59
C GLY A 9 -2.66 -15.20 7.79
N ALA A 10 -3.78 -14.74 8.35
CA ALA A 10 -5.07 -14.75 7.65
C ALA A 10 -5.05 -13.88 6.38
N LEU A 11 -4.48 -12.68 6.46
CA LEU A 11 -4.30 -11.79 5.30
C LEU A 11 -3.38 -12.42 4.24
N ALA A 12 -2.26 -13.02 4.64
CA ALA A 12 -1.35 -13.69 3.72
C ALA A 12 -2.02 -14.88 3.00
N VAL A 13 -2.81 -15.68 3.72
CA VAL A 13 -3.60 -16.76 3.13
C VAL A 13 -4.64 -16.20 2.17
N ALA A 14 -5.34 -15.12 2.54
CA ALA A 14 -6.33 -14.48 1.68
C ALA A 14 -5.70 -13.90 0.41
N GLU A 15 -4.55 -13.23 0.51
CA GLU A 15 -3.77 -12.74 -0.63
C GLU A 15 -3.32 -13.89 -1.55
N LEU A 16 -2.88 -15.02 -0.98
CA LEU A 16 -2.46 -16.19 -1.75
C LEU A 16 -3.64 -16.83 -2.48
N VAL A 17 -4.78 -17.01 -1.80
CA VAL A 17 -6.01 -17.51 -2.43
C VAL A 17 -6.46 -16.59 -3.56
N ALA A 18 -6.44 -15.27 -3.31
CA ALA A 18 -6.75 -14.28 -4.32
C ALA A 18 -5.82 -14.38 -5.54
N LEU A 19 -4.51 -14.54 -5.31
CA LEU A 19 -3.53 -14.70 -6.37
C LEU A 19 -3.79 -15.95 -7.21
N LEU A 20 -4.14 -17.08 -6.57
CA LEU A 20 -4.47 -18.33 -7.27
C LEU A 20 -5.75 -18.21 -8.10
N ILE A 21 -6.76 -17.52 -7.58
CA ILE A 21 -8.00 -17.22 -8.30
C ILE A 21 -7.69 -16.36 -9.53
N LEU A 22 -6.98 -15.23 -9.33
CA LEU A 22 -6.60 -14.34 -10.42
C LEU A 22 -5.75 -15.05 -11.48
N ALA A 23 -4.81 -15.92 -11.08
CA ALA A 23 -3.99 -16.70 -12.00
C ALA A 23 -4.81 -17.67 -12.88
N ARG A 24 -6.01 -18.08 -12.45
CA ARG A 24 -6.92 -18.89 -13.25
C ARG A 24 -7.92 -18.08 -14.06
N LEU A 25 -8.35 -16.91 -13.58
CA LEU A 25 -9.31 -16.06 -14.27
C LEU A 25 -8.66 -15.21 -15.38
N LEU A 26 -7.46 -14.72 -15.13
CA LEU A 26 -6.74 -13.85 -16.06
C LEU A 26 -5.97 -14.67 -17.09
N SER A 27 -5.91 -14.16 -18.32
CA SER A 27 -4.98 -14.69 -19.31
C SER A 27 -3.52 -14.47 -18.88
N PRO A 28 -2.55 -15.25 -19.41
CA PRO A 28 -1.13 -15.09 -19.07
C PRO A 28 -0.60 -13.66 -19.28
N ASN A 29 -1.13 -12.95 -20.28
CA ASN A 29 -0.75 -11.56 -20.57
C ASN A 29 -1.27 -10.61 -19.49
N GLU A 30 -2.54 -10.73 -19.10
CA GLU A 30 -3.16 -9.90 -18.06
C GLU A 30 -2.54 -10.16 -16.68
N PHE A 31 -2.22 -11.42 -16.36
CA PHE A 31 -1.54 -11.77 -15.12
C PHE A 31 -0.11 -11.19 -15.07
N GLY A 32 0.60 -11.17 -16.21
CA GLY A 32 1.89 -10.50 -16.34
C GLY A 32 1.80 -9.01 -16.07
N LEU A 33 0.76 -8.35 -16.61
CA LEU A 33 0.50 -6.93 -16.39
C LEU A 33 0.22 -6.61 -14.92
N TYR A 34 -0.66 -7.38 -14.29
CA TYR A 34 -0.99 -7.28 -12.87
C TYR A 34 0.24 -7.45 -11.98
N SER A 35 1.04 -8.48 -12.25
CA SER A 35 2.26 -8.79 -11.49
C SER A 35 3.31 -7.68 -11.61
N ALA A 36 3.50 -7.16 -12.82
CA ALA A 36 4.38 -6.02 -13.06
C ALA A 36 3.94 -4.77 -12.31
N ALA A 37 2.63 -4.45 -12.34
CA ALA A 37 2.07 -3.34 -11.59
C ALA A 37 2.28 -3.51 -10.07
N LEU A 38 2.04 -4.71 -9.54
CA LEU A 38 2.29 -5.02 -8.13
C LEU A 38 3.75 -4.79 -7.72
N ILE A 39 4.72 -5.17 -8.55
CA ILE A 39 6.14 -4.95 -8.27
C ILE A 39 6.41 -3.45 -8.13
N VAL A 40 5.91 -2.64 -9.07
CA VAL A 40 6.06 -1.18 -9.03
C VAL A 40 5.45 -0.61 -7.74
N ILE A 41 4.26 -1.07 -7.37
CA ILE A 41 3.55 -0.61 -6.18
C ILE A 41 4.31 -0.97 -4.91
N LYS A 42 4.67 -2.25 -4.74
CA LYS A 42 5.36 -2.73 -3.54
C LYS A 42 6.73 -2.09 -3.39
N PHE A 43 7.47 -1.93 -4.49
CA PHE A 43 8.76 -1.24 -4.47
C PHE A 43 8.63 0.23 -4.06
N SER A 44 7.65 0.94 -4.62
CA SER A 44 7.41 2.35 -4.30
C SER A 44 6.91 2.56 -2.86
N ALA A 45 6.13 1.61 -2.33
CA ALA A 45 5.61 1.66 -0.96
C ALA A 45 6.73 1.60 0.08
N ILE A 46 7.88 0.96 -0.22
CA ILE A 46 9.04 0.95 0.66
C ILE A 46 9.45 2.38 0.99
N PHE A 47 9.58 3.25 -0.02
CA PHE A 47 10.01 4.63 0.16
C PHE A 47 9.05 5.46 1.02
N GLN A 48 7.74 5.19 0.94
CA GLN A 48 6.76 5.88 1.77
C GLN A 48 6.84 5.46 3.23
N GLY A 49 7.05 4.18 3.50
CA GLY A 49 7.13 3.66 4.86
C GLY A 49 8.39 4.11 5.63
N LEU A 50 9.39 4.67 4.95
CA LEU A 50 10.64 5.09 5.56
C LEU A 50 10.45 6.35 6.42
N GLY A 51 10.88 6.26 7.68
CA GLY A 51 11.05 7.42 8.56
C GLY A 51 9.81 7.79 9.37
N ILE A 52 8.65 8.07 8.75
CA ILE A 52 7.52 8.70 9.48
C ILE A 52 6.86 7.75 10.48
N THR A 53 6.48 6.55 10.04
CA THR A 53 5.90 5.52 10.93
C THR A 53 6.81 5.19 12.12
N PRO A 54 8.09 4.81 11.94
CA PRO A 54 8.97 4.52 13.07
C PRO A 54 9.22 5.75 13.95
N ALA A 55 9.31 6.96 13.37
CA ALA A 55 9.46 8.19 14.15
C ALA A 55 8.24 8.45 15.06
N ILE A 56 7.01 8.17 14.62
CA ILE A 56 5.82 8.32 15.47
C ILE A 56 5.76 7.22 16.53
N VAL A 57 6.05 5.97 16.16
CA VAL A 57 5.94 4.82 17.08
C VAL A 57 7.00 4.86 18.18
N GLN A 58 8.24 5.22 17.87
CA GLN A 58 9.38 5.13 18.80
C GLN A 58 9.63 6.39 19.62
N ARG A 59 9.03 7.54 19.28
CA ARG A 59 9.30 8.81 19.99
C ARG A 59 8.77 8.78 21.43
N PRO A 60 9.54 9.13 22.47
CA PRO A 60 9.06 9.02 23.86
C PRO A 60 7.85 9.91 24.16
N VAL A 61 7.95 11.20 23.82
CA VAL A 61 6.88 12.19 24.00
C VAL A 61 6.32 12.58 22.64
N LEU A 62 5.05 12.27 22.43
CA LEU A 62 4.31 12.61 21.22
C LEU A 62 3.37 13.77 21.54
N ASP A 63 3.35 14.75 20.65
CA ASP A 63 2.59 15.98 20.80
C ASP A 63 1.83 16.23 19.50
N GLU A 64 0.75 17.00 19.55
CA GLU A 64 -0.13 17.21 18.39
C GLU A 64 0.64 17.84 17.21
N ARG A 65 1.61 18.71 17.50
CA ARG A 65 2.50 19.30 16.50
C ARG A 65 3.28 18.22 15.73
N HIS A 66 3.74 17.16 16.38
CA HIS A 66 4.45 16.06 15.73
C HIS A 66 3.54 15.29 14.77
N LEU A 67 2.27 15.09 15.15
CA LEU A 67 1.28 14.42 14.31
C LEU A 67 0.94 15.27 13.08
N ARG A 68 0.72 16.58 13.23
CA ARG A 68 0.45 17.48 12.10
C ARG A 68 1.62 17.57 11.12
N VAL A 69 2.85 17.66 11.63
CA VAL A 69 4.05 17.66 10.80
C VAL A 69 4.22 16.33 10.09
N GLY A 70 4.07 15.22 10.82
CA GLY A 70 4.11 13.87 10.25
C GLY A 70 3.08 13.72 9.13
N PHE A 71 1.85 14.20 9.33
CA PHE A 71 0.77 14.08 8.35
C PHE A 71 1.10 14.86 7.08
N THR A 72 1.53 16.11 7.25
CA THR A 72 1.92 16.96 6.12
C THR A 72 3.07 16.33 5.33
N LEU A 73 4.10 15.81 6.02
CA LEU A 73 5.22 15.13 5.37
C LEU A 73 4.79 13.84 4.68
N SER A 74 3.91 13.03 5.27
CA SER A 74 3.39 11.81 4.65
C SER A 74 2.58 12.12 3.39
N CYS A 75 1.74 13.16 3.41
CA CYS A 75 1.00 13.60 2.23
C CYS A 75 1.92 14.12 1.13
N LEU A 76 2.92 14.93 1.48
CA LEU A 76 3.91 15.43 0.51
C LEU A 76 4.74 14.30 -0.10
N LEU A 77 5.15 13.32 0.72
CA LEU A 77 5.88 12.16 0.25
C LEU A 77 5.01 11.27 -0.65
N GLY A 78 3.76 11.04 -0.27
CA GLY A 78 2.78 10.32 -1.09
C GLY A 78 2.56 11.00 -2.44
N LEU A 79 2.46 12.34 -2.46
CA LEU A 79 2.35 13.13 -3.68
C LEU A 79 3.61 13.05 -4.54
N ALA A 80 4.79 13.20 -3.95
CA ALA A 80 6.06 13.12 -4.65
C ALA A 80 6.27 11.74 -5.29
N VAL A 81 6.00 10.65 -4.54
CA VAL A 81 6.11 9.28 -5.05
C VAL A 81 5.06 9.03 -6.13
N SER A 82 3.82 9.48 -5.94
CA SER A 82 2.76 9.34 -6.96
C SER A 82 3.13 10.04 -8.26
N ALA A 83 3.59 11.30 -8.19
CA ALA A 83 4.02 12.07 -9.36
C ALA A 83 5.22 11.42 -10.06
N LEU A 84 6.21 10.94 -9.30
CA LEU A 84 7.38 10.26 -9.84
C LEU A 84 7.00 8.97 -10.58
N VAL A 85 6.18 8.12 -9.95
CA VAL A 85 5.71 6.87 -10.56
C VAL A 85 4.86 7.15 -11.80
N TRP A 86 3.99 8.16 -11.75
CA TRP A 86 3.16 8.55 -12.89
C TRP A 86 4.00 9.00 -14.09
N ALA A 87 5.07 9.78 -13.83
CA ALA A 87 6.00 10.25 -14.85
C ALA A 87 6.90 9.12 -15.40
N MET A 88 7.31 8.18 -14.54
CA MET A 88 8.14 7.03 -14.91
C MET A 88 7.35 5.89 -15.56
N ALA A 89 6.02 5.86 -15.46
CA ALA A 89 5.15 4.82 -16.02
C ALA A 89 5.49 4.41 -17.48
N PRO A 90 5.67 5.33 -18.46
CA PRO A 90 6.07 4.94 -19.82
C PRO A 90 7.46 4.31 -19.90
N ALA A 91 8.42 4.77 -19.09
CA ALA A 91 9.76 4.19 -19.05
C ALA A 91 9.73 2.77 -18.44
N ILE A 92 8.92 2.56 -17.41
CA ILE A 92 8.72 1.23 -16.79
C ILE A 92 8.06 0.27 -17.79
N ALA A 93 7.03 0.73 -18.52
CA ALA A 93 6.38 -0.04 -19.57
C ALA A 93 7.35 -0.45 -20.69
N GLY A 94 8.23 0.47 -21.12
CA GLY A 94 9.27 0.19 -22.10
C GLY A 94 10.32 -0.81 -21.59
N LEU A 95 10.78 -0.66 -20.34
CA LEU A 95 11.75 -1.56 -19.73
C LEU A 95 11.23 -3.00 -19.60
N LEU A 96 9.96 -3.15 -19.22
CA LEU A 96 9.32 -4.45 -19.04
C LEU A 96 8.71 -5.02 -20.34
N ARG A 97 8.77 -4.27 -21.44
CA ARG A 97 8.19 -4.64 -22.75
C ARG A 97 6.69 -4.94 -22.67
N LEU A 98 5.96 -4.17 -21.86
CA LEU A 98 4.52 -4.27 -21.64
C LEU A 98 3.86 -2.92 -21.96
N ALA A 99 3.34 -2.76 -23.18
CA ALA A 99 2.77 -1.47 -23.63
C ALA A 99 1.57 -1.03 -22.77
N ASP A 100 0.74 -1.98 -22.35
CA ASP A 100 -0.46 -1.73 -21.56
C ASP A 100 -0.16 -1.39 -20.08
N LEU A 101 1.11 -1.46 -19.64
CA LEU A 101 1.48 -1.25 -18.23
C LEU A 101 1.42 0.22 -17.83
N ALA A 102 1.76 1.13 -18.75
CA ALA A 102 1.77 2.56 -18.46
C ALA A 102 0.42 3.09 -17.95
N PRO A 103 -0.73 2.84 -18.62
CA PRO A 103 -2.03 3.29 -18.11
C PRO A 103 -2.41 2.64 -16.79
N VAL A 104 -2.09 1.35 -16.59
CA VAL A 104 -2.37 0.64 -15.32
C VAL A 104 -1.58 1.26 -14.16
N VAL A 105 -0.28 1.49 -14.33
CA VAL A 105 0.57 2.10 -13.30
C VAL A 105 0.09 3.53 -12.98
N ARG A 106 -0.31 4.31 -13.98
CA ARG A 106 -0.86 5.66 -13.78
C ARG A 106 -2.19 5.67 -13.05
N ALA A 107 -3.03 4.66 -13.26
CA ALA A 107 -4.29 4.53 -12.54
C ALA A 107 -4.05 4.13 -11.06
N ILE A 108 -3.10 3.23 -10.80
CA ILE A 108 -2.90 2.71 -9.45
C ILE A 108 -2.00 3.62 -8.60
N CYS A 109 -1.17 4.48 -9.19
CA CYS A 109 -0.27 5.36 -8.42
C CYS A 109 -0.99 6.34 -7.49
N PHE A 110 -2.29 6.57 -7.63
CA PHE A 110 -3.08 7.34 -6.67
C PHE A 110 -3.16 6.67 -5.29
N VAL A 111 -2.96 5.35 -5.19
CA VAL A 111 -2.91 4.62 -3.90
C VAL A 111 -1.90 5.23 -2.93
N PHE A 112 -0.82 5.81 -3.45
CA PHE A 112 0.23 6.47 -2.70
C PHE A 112 -0.22 7.74 -1.97
N LEU A 113 -1.21 8.47 -2.53
CA LEU A 113 -1.79 9.62 -1.85
C LEU A 113 -2.61 9.18 -0.63
N PHE A 114 -3.42 8.15 -0.82
CA PHE A 114 -4.24 7.58 0.26
C PHE A 114 -3.37 6.95 1.35
N GLN A 115 -2.29 6.25 0.97
CA GLN A 115 -1.32 5.72 1.93
C GLN A 115 -0.62 6.84 2.70
N GLY A 116 -0.20 7.92 2.04
CA GLY A 116 0.36 9.09 2.72
C GLY A 116 -0.61 9.69 3.74
N ALA A 117 -1.89 9.83 3.38
CA ALA A 117 -2.91 10.37 4.28
C ALA A 117 -3.23 9.45 5.47
N SER A 118 -3.23 8.13 5.28
CA SER A 118 -3.56 7.16 6.34
C SER A 118 -2.38 6.82 7.25
N MET A 119 -1.14 7.04 6.79
CA MET A 119 0.09 6.64 7.47
C MET A 119 0.17 7.08 8.94
N VAL A 120 -0.12 8.34 9.23
CA VAL A 120 -0.02 8.88 10.60
C VAL A 120 -1.07 8.28 11.51
N ALA A 121 -2.30 8.07 11.01
CA ALA A 121 -3.36 7.45 11.78
C ALA A 121 -3.02 5.99 12.11
N LEU A 122 -2.49 5.24 11.15
CA LEU A 122 -2.05 3.86 11.34
C LEU A 122 -0.87 3.79 12.32
N ALA A 123 0.12 4.67 12.18
CA ALA A 123 1.27 4.75 13.09
C ALA A 123 0.85 5.10 14.53
N ALA A 124 -0.10 6.02 14.71
CA ALA A 124 -0.65 6.36 16.01
C ALA A 124 -1.43 5.19 16.63
N ALA A 125 -2.23 4.46 15.85
CA ALA A 125 -2.94 3.26 16.31
C ALA A 125 -1.98 2.13 16.69
N GLN A 126 -0.90 1.95 15.93
CA GLN A 126 0.17 1.00 16.24
C GLN A 126 0.88 1.36 17.54
N ARG A 127 1.21 2.64 17.74
CA ARG A 127 1.79 3.14 18.99
C ARG A 127 0.88 2.88 20.20
N ALA A 128 -0.44 3.07 20.02
CA ALA A 128 -1.44 2.80 21.05
C ALA A 128 -1.74 1.29 21.25
N LEU A 129 -0.99 0.41 20.58
CA LEU A 129 -1.16 -1.05 20.62
C LEU A 129 -2.58 -1.52 20.25
N ARG A 130 -3.30 -0.72 19.44
CA ARG A 130 -4.68 -1.02 18.99
C ARG A 130 -4.70 -2.01 17.83
N PHE A 131 -3.98 -3.12 17.97
CA PHE A 131 -3.82 -4.11 16.90
C PHE A 131 -5.12 -4.79 16.47
N ARG A 132 -6.08 -4.94 17.39
CA ARG A 132 -7.42 -5.47 17.05
C ARG A 132 -8.17 -4.57 16.08
N TRP A 133 -8.05 -3.25 16.27
CA TRP A 133 -8.64 -2.26 15.37
C TRP A 133 -7.93 -2.30 14.02
N LEU A 134 -6.60 -2.35 14.01
CA LEU A 134 -5.80 -2.39 12.78
C LEU A 134 -6.16 -3.63 11.95
N ALA A 135 -6.23 -4.81 12.58
CA ALA A 135 -6.64 -6.04 11.92
C ALA A 135 -8.05 -5.97 11.33
N LEU A 136 -9.00 -5.31 12.01
CA LEU A 136 -10.35 -5.13 11.50
C LEU A 136 -10.39 -4.19 10.28
N VAL A 137 -9.57 -3.13 10.29
CA VAL A 137 -9.45 -2.22 9.15
C VAL A 137 -8.82 -2.91 7.95
N ASP A 138 -7.75 -3.67 8.13
CA ASP A 138 -7.13 -4.42 7.03
C ASP A 138 -8.10 -5.47 6.46
N ALA A 139 -8.79 -6.22 7.32
CA ALA A 139 -9.76 -7.22 6.89
C ALA A 139 -10.96 -6.61 6.15
N SER A 140 -11.51 -5.50 6.65
CA SER A 140 -12.63 -4.80 5.99
C SER A 140 -12.21 -4.13 4.69
N ALA A 141 -11.02 -3.54 4.62
CA ALA A 141 -10.47 -2.99 3.39
C ALA A 141 -10.25 -4.08 2.33
N PHE A 142 -9.69 -5.23 2.73
CA PHE A 142 -9.51 -6.37 1.83
C PHE A 142 -10.85 -6.90 1.31
N ALA A 143 -11.83 -7.11 2.20
CA ALA A 143 -13.16 -7.59 1.82
C ALA A 143 -13.88 -6.61 0.88
N LEU A 144 -13.88 -5.31 1.19
CA LEU A 144 -14.47 -4.29 0.33
C LEU A 144 -13.77 -4.21 -1.02
N GLY A 145 -12.44 -4.26 -1.04
CA GLY A 145 -11.68 -4.26 -2.28
C GLY A 145 -12.02 -5.45 -3.18
N TYR A 146 -12.16 -6.64 -2.59
CA TYR A 146 -12.52 -7.84 -3.33
C TYR A 146 -13.97 -7.82 -3.84
N VAL A 147 -14.91 -7.29 -3.05
CA VAL A 147 -16.33 -7.21 -3.43
C VAL A 147 -16.61 -6.11 -4.46
N VAL A 148 -15.85 -5.02 -4.45
CA VAL A 148 -16.01 -3.94 -5.42
C VAL A 148 -15.32 -4.26 -6.75
N ALA A 149 -14.23 -5.04 -6.73
CA ALA A 149 -13.45 -5.38 -7.91
C ALA A 149 -13.80 -6.74 -8.54
N GLY A 150 -14.38 -7.67 -7.78
CA GLY A 150 -14.84 -8.99 -8.24
C GLY A 150 -16.34 -9.00 -8.55
#